data_AF-A0A6A8AUL4-F1
#
_entry.id   AF-A0A6A8AUL4-F1
#
_cell.length_a   1.000
_cell.length_b   1.000
_cell.length_c   1.000
_cell.angle_alpha   90.00
_cell.angle_beta   90.00
_cell.angle_gamma   90.00
#
_symmetry.space_group_name_H-M   'P 1'
#
loop_
_entity.id
_entity.type
_entity.pdbx_description
1 polymer ?
#
loop_
_entity_poly.entity_id
_entity_poly.type
_entity_poly.pdbx_seq_one_letter_code
_entity_poly.pdbx_strand_id
1 'polypeptide(L)'
;MAYCAASDVRLVVDTDLTDAQIAGIVEMSNAEIDARIGSQSTPGELVKKLSVLLTAHAIKTRQPQSLAVGEYREDTGDVLGVWEREIERIYRLHGNVSVKASDYAHIDDDERYPRGV
;
A
#
# COMPACT_ATOMS: atom_id res chain seq x y z
N MET A 1 -4.49 0.43 -14.59
CA MET A 1 -3.30 -0.41 -14.74
C MET A 1 -3.12 -1.16 -13.43
N ALA A 2 -2.79 -2.45 -13.46
CA ALA A 2 -2.66 -3.21 -12.21
C ALA A 2 -1.35 -2.85 -11.49
N TYR A 3 -1.38 -2.67 -10.17
CA TYR A 3 -0.19 -2.35 -9.38
C TYR A 3 0.71 -3.55 -9.09
N CYS A 4 0.16 -4.77 -9.15
CA CYS A 4 0.92 -6.01 -9.07
C CYS A 4 0.41 -7.05 -10.08
N ALA A 5 1.18 -8.12 -10.28
CA ALA A 5 0.79 -9.27 -11.09
C ALA A 5 0.37 -10.45 -10.21
N ALA A 6 -0.39 -11.40 -10.78
CA ALA A 6 -0.78 -12.62 -10.08
C ALA A 6 0.43 -13.43 -9.57
N SER A 7 1.55 -13.38 -10.29
CA SER A 7 2.81 -13.99 -9.87
C SER A 7 3.37 -13.40 -8.58
N ASP A 8 3.21 -12.08 -8.35
CA ASP A 8 3.66 -11.44 -7.12
C ASP A 8 2.82 -11.92 -5.92
N VAL A 9 1.52 -12.13 -6.13
CA VAL A 9 0.58 -12.64 -5.10
C VAL A 9 0.90 -14.08 -4.71
N ARG A 10 1.26 -14.92 -5.68
CA ARG A 10 1.69 -16.31 -5.46
C ARG A 10 2.96 -16.45 -4.61
N LEU A 11 3.75 -15.38 -4.46
CA LEU A 11 4.90 -15.38 -3.55
C LEU A 11 4.50 -15.28 -2.07
N VAL A 12 3.26 -14.85 -1.80
CA VAL A 12 2.75 -14.57 -0.45
C VAL A 12 1.62 -15.53 -0.05
N VAL A 13 0.80 -15.96 -1.00
CA VAL A 13 -0.29 -16.92 -0.76
C VAL A 13 -0.28 -18.04 -1.81
N ASP A 14 -0.34 -19.27 -1.33
CA ASP A 14 -0.57 -20.46 -2.14
C ASP A 14 -2.07 -20.76 -2.20
N THR A 15 -2.60 -20.83 -3.41
CA THR A 15 -4.04 -20.93 -3.69
C THR A 15 -4.28 -21.66 -5.01
N ASP A 16 -5.40 -22.38 -5.07
CA ASP A 16 -5.89 -23.05 -6.28
C ASP A 16 -6.52 -22.09 -7.30
N LEU A 17 -6.59 -20.79 -6.99
CA LEU A 17 -7.10 -19.79 -7.92
C LEU A 17 -6.21 -19.70 -9.17
N THR A 18 -6.86 -19.55 -10.32
CA THR A 18 -6.19 -19.27 -11.59
C THR A 18 -5.67 -17.83 -11.61
N ASP A 19 -4.65 -17.58 -12.43
CA ASP A 19 -4.06 -16.24 -12.55
C ASP A 19 -5.08 -15.18 -13.02
N ALA A 20 -6.07 -15.58 -13.82
CA ALA A 20 -7.18 -14.71 -14.24
C ALA A 20 -8.09 -14.33 -13.07
N GLN A 21 -8.37 -15.26 -12.16
CA GLN A 21 -9.14 -14.97 -10.95
C GLN A 21 -8.36 -14.07 -9.99
N ILE A 22 -7.06 -14.33 -9.82
CA ILE A 22 -6.19 -13.48 -9.02
C ILE A 22 -6.13 -12.07 -9.61
N ALA A 23 -6.00 -11.92 -10.93
CA ALA A 23 -6.01 -10.62 -11.60
C ALA A 23 -7.30 -9.83 -11.32
N GLY A 24 -8.47 -10.50 -11.32
CA GLY A 24 -9.72 -9.85 -10.95
C GLY A 24 -9.76 -9.37 -9.49
N ILE A 25 -9.13 -10.09 -8.58
CA ILE A 25 -9.00 -9.65 -7.17
C ILE A 25 -8.02 -8.47 -7.07
N VAL A 26 -6.90 -8.53 -7.79
CA VAL A 26 -5.93 -7.43 -7.89
C VAL A 26 -6.60 -6.14 -8.38
N GLU A 27 -7.49 -6.22 -9.38
CA GLU A 27 -8.23 -5.06 -9.86
C GLU A 27 -9.11 -4.42 -8.77
N MET A 28 -9.85 -5.25 -8.01
CA MET A 28 -10.64 -4.76 -6.87
C MET A 28 -9.76 -4.12 -5.80
N SER A 29 -8.63 -4.75 -5.46
CA SER A 29 -7.68 -4.22 -4.48
C SER A 29 -7.04 -2.91 -4.94
N ASN A 30 -6.74 -2.77 -6.23
CA ASN A 30 -6.20 -1.52 -6.78
C ASN A 30 -7.24 -0.40 -6.76
N ALA A 31 -8.51 -0.71 -7.06
CA ALA A 31 -9.59 0.28 -6.93
C ALA A 31 -9.75 0.76 -5.48
N GLU A 32 -9.58 -0.12 -4.49
CA GLU A 32 -9.59 0.23 -3.07
C GLU A 32 -8.40 1.12 -2.68
N ILE A 33 -7.21 0.83 -3.20
CA ILE A 33 -6.02 1.68 -3.02
C ILE A 33 -6.28 3.07 -3.61
N ASP A 34 -6.79 3.13 -4.83
CA ASP A 34 -7.08 4.38 -5.54
C ASP A 34 -8.11 5.23 -4.78
N ALA A 35 -9.12 4.58 -4.20
CA ALA A 35 -10.13 5.27 -3.39
C ALA A 35 -9.57 5.85 -2.10
N ARG A 36 -8.53 5.25 -1.51
CA ARG A 36 -7.97 5.67 -0.21
C ARG A 36 -6.81 6.65 -0.31
N ILE A 37 -5.88 6.44 -1.25
CA ILE A 37 -4.65 7.25 -1.37
C ILE A 37 -4.51 7.96 -2.71
N GLY A 38 -5.52 7.86 -3.58
CA GLY A 38 -5.51 8.42 -4.93
C GLY A 38 -4.80 7.52 -5.93
N SER A 39 -5.22 7.60 -7.19
CA SER A 39 -4.64 6.80 -8.28
C SER A 39 -3.16 7.14 -8.49
N GLN A 40 -2.34 6.11 -8.64
CA GLN A 40 -0.89 6.23 -8.74
C GLN A 40 -0.46 5.98 -10.19
N SER A 41 0.01 7.02 -10.88
CA SER A 41 0.51 6.89 -12.26
C SER A 41 1.82 6.09 -12.35
N THR A 42 2.60 6.06 -11.27
CA THR A 42 3.80 5.22 -11.14
C THR A 42 3.79 4.59 -9.76
N PRO A 43 3.29 3.35 -9.61
CA PRO A 43 3.22 2.70 -8.31
C PRO A 43 4.64 2.46 -7.80
N GLY A 44 4.98 3.10 -6.67
CA GLY A 44 6.18 2.79 -5.94
C GLY A 44 6.12 1.38 -5.33
N GLU A 45 7.26 0.90 -4.83
CA GLU A 45 7.37 -0.43 -4.23
C GLU A 45 6.38 -0.67 -3.08
N LEU A 46 6.09 0.37 -2.30
CA LEU A 46 5.08 0.32 -1.22
C LEU A 46 3.65 0.11 -1.74
N VAL A 47 3.29 0.77 -2.84
CA VAL A 47 1.95 0.63 -3.47
C VAL A 47 1.81 -0.77 -4.08
N LYS A 48 2.88 -1.27 -4.71
CA LYS A 48 2.93 -2.64 -5.21
C LYS A 48 2.77 -3.65 -4.06
N LYS A 49 3.50 -3.47 -2.95
CA LYS A 49 3.40 -4.33 -1.76
C LYS A 49 1.99 -4.28 -1.15
N LEU A 50 1.39 -3.10 -1.06
CA LEU A 50 0.02 -2.92 -0.58
C LEU A 50 -1.00 -3.68 -1.45
N SER A 51 -0.87 -3.58 -2.77
CA SER A 51 -1.70 -4.31 -3.72
C SER A 51 -1.59 -5.82 -3.53
N VAL A 52 -0.37 -6.34 -3.37
CA VAL A 52 -0.13 -7.77 -3.10
C VAL A 52 -0.76 -8.21 -1.78
N LEU A 53 -0.56 -7.45 -0.70
CA LEU A 53 -1.07 -7.81 0.64
C LEU A 53 -2.59 -7.76 0.72
N LEU A 54 -3.24 -6.75 0.14
CA LEU A 54 -4.70 -6.67 0.07
C LEU A 54 -5.27 -7.83 -0.74
N THR A 55 -4.63 -8.19 -1.86
CA THR A 55 -5.05 -9.32 -2.67
C THR A 55 -4.91 -10.63 -1.90
N ALA A 56 -3.77 -10.86 -1.24
CA ALA A 56 -3.52 -12.05 -0.45
C ALA A 56 -4.49 -12.18 0.74
N HIS A 57 -4.75 -11.08 1.44
CA HIS A 57 -5.74 -11.01 2.52
C HIS A 57 -7.16 -11.35 2.02
N ALA A 58 -7.57 -10.78 0.89
CA ALA A 58 -8.86 -11.08 0.28
C ALA A 58 -8.98 -12.54 -0.13
N ILE A 59 -7.93 -13.15 -0.69
CA ILE A 59 -7.88 -14.57 -1.04
C ILE A 59 -8.01 -15.42 0.22
N LYS A 60 -7.19 -15.18 1.24
CA LYS A 60 -7.18 -15.96 2.50
C LYS A 60 -8.50 -15.89 3.25
N THR A 61 -9.14 -14.71 3.25
CA THR A 61 -10.46 -14.51 3.88
C THR A 61 -11.57 -15.27 3.14
N ARG A 62 -11.50 -15.35 1.80
CA ARG A 62 -12.51 -16.04 0.97
C ARG A 62 -12.23 -17.54 0.80
N GLN A 63 -10.97 -17.95 0.95
CA GLN A 63 -10.50 -19.32 0.84
C GLN A 63 -9.62 -19.66 2.04
N PRO A 64 -10.22 -20.05 3.18
CA PRO A 64 -9.47 -20.36 4.40
C PRO A 64 -8.42 -21.46 4.21
N GLN A 65 -8.63 -22.35 3.23
CA GLN A 65 -7.70 -23.43 2.88
C GLN A 65 -6.43 -22.99 2.13
N SER A 66 -6.39 -21.76 1.61
CA SER A 66 -5.17 -21.21 1.00
C SER A 66 -4.06 -21.09 2.05
N LEU A 67 -2.80 -21.26 1.71
CA LEU A 67 -1.69 -21.23 2.68
C LEU A 67 -0.89 -19.95 2.53
N ALA A 68 -0.47 -19.36 3.64
CA ALA A 68 0.47 -18.24 3.58
C ALA A 68 1.91 -18.76 3.40
N VAL A 69 2.63 -18.18 2.45
CA VAL A 69 3.96 -18.64 2.03
C VAL A 69 4.98 -17.49 2.07
N GLY A 70 6.26 -17.84 1.89
CA GLY A 70 7.36 -16.86 1.87
C GLY A 70 7.67 -16.25 3.25
N GLU A 71 7.75 -14.93 3.31
CA GLU A 71 8.03 -14.16 4.53
C GLU A 71 6.90 -14.23 5.57
N TYR A 72 5.73 -14.72 5.17
CA TYR A 72 4.50 -14.74 5.96
C TYR A 72 4.02 -16.15 6.30
N ARG A 73 4.93 -17.13 6.38
CA ARG A 73 4.59 -18.52 6.71
C ARG A 73 3.71 -18.62 7.95
N GLU A 74 2.72 -19.52 7.89
CA GLU A 74 1.75 -19.75 8.98
C GLU A 74 2.39 -20.16 10.31
N ASP A 75 3.61 -20.71 10.28
CA ASP A 75 4.43 -20.99 11.47
C ASP A 75 4.68 -19.75 12.36
N THR A 76 4.50 -18.56 11.80
CA THR A 76 4.69 -17.26 12.49
C THR A 76 3.47 -16.87 13.34
N GLY A 77 2.35 -17.61 13.25
CA GLY A 77 1.12 -17.36 14.02
C GLY A 77 0.02 -16.68 13.20
N ASP A 78 -0.58 -15.61 13.73
CA ASP A 78 -1.69 -14.89 13.10
C ASP A 78 -1.26 -14.10 11.86
N VAL A 79 -1.24 -14.77 10.71
CA VAL A 79 -0.83 -14.19 9.42
C VAL A 79 -1.75 -13.06 8.98
N LEU A 80 -3.07 -13.20 9.18
CA LEU A 80 -4.04 -12.16 8.82
C LEU A 80 -3.77 -10.89 9.60
N GLY A 81 -3.57 -10.99 10.92
CA GLY A 81 -3.22 -9.84 11.75
C GLY A 81 -1.84 -9.24 11.45
N VAL A 82 -0.89 -10.01 10.91
CA VAL A 82 0.38 -9.47 10.40
C VAL A 82 0.15 -8.66 9.12
N TRP A 83 -0.61 -9.20 8.16
CA TRP A 83 -0.92 -8.50 6.92
C TRP A 83 -1.71 -7.22 7.17
N GLU A 84 -2.73 -7.26 8.03
CA GLU A 84 -3.53 -6.07 8.38
C GLU A 84 -2.68 -4.95 8.98
N ARG A 85 -1.78 -5.28 9.92
CA ARG A 85 -0.86 -4.30 10.52
C ARG A 85 0.07 -3.67 9.49
N GLU A 86 0.58 -4.46 8.55
CA GLU A 86 1.46 -3.95 7.50
C GLU A 86 0.69 -3.09 6.48
N ILE A 87 -0.53 -3.49 6.10
CA ILE A 87 -1.46 -2.71 5.27
C ILE A 87 -1.72 -1.35 5.92
N GLU A 88 -2.11 -1.34 7.20
CA GLU A 88 -2.33 -0.10 7.95
C GLU A 88 -1.08 0.77 8.01
N ARG A 89 0.09 0.16 8.23
CA ARG A 89 1.36 0.88 8.27
C ARG A 89 1.64 1.59 6.94
N ILE A 90 1.43 0.92 5.81
CA ILE A 90 1.63 1.51 4.48
C ILE A 90 0.62 2.65 4.26
N TYR A 91 -0.64 2.47 4.64
CA TYR A 91 -1.63 3.55 4.55
C TYR A 91 -1.26 4.77 5.41
N ARG A 92 -0.76 4.56 6.64
CA ARG A 92 -0.29 5.66 7.49
C ARG A 92 0.89 6.41 6.89
N LEU A 93 1.81 5.72 6.23
CA LEU A 93 2.93 6.37 5.53
C LEU A 93 2.41 7.26 4.40
N HIS A 94 1.43 6.79 3.62
CA HIS A 94 0.81 7.61 2.57
C HIS A 94 -0.06 8.75 3.13
N GLY A 95 -0.77 8.54 4.25
CA GLY A 95 -1.55 9.58 4.92
C GLY A 95 -0.69 10.68 5.56
N ASN A 96 0.46 10.30 6.14
CA ASN A 96 1.42 11.25 6.71
C ASN A 96 2.30 11.96 5.67
N VAL A 97 2.31 11.51 4.41
CA VAL A 97 2.95 12.25 3.30
C VAL A 97 2.09 13.46 2.87
N SER A 98 0.87 13.62 3.40
CA SER A 98 0.16 14.90 3.41
C SER A 98 0.68 15.86 4.52
N VAL A 99 1.96 15.78 4.89
CA VAL A 99 2.64 16.94 5.48
C VAL A 99 2.95 17.86 4.33
N LYS A 100 2.04 18.81 4.10
CA LYS A 100 2.16 20.03 3.28
C LYS A 100 3.57 20.20 2.69
N ALA A 101 3.75 19.73 1.45
CA ALA A 101 4.86 20.19 0.64
C ALA A 101 4.65 21.71 0.40
N SER A 102 5.48 22.50 1.08
CA SER A 102 5.86 23.86 0.71
C SER A 102 4.78 24.94 0.77
N ASP A 103 4.42 25.35 1.99
CA ASP A 103 4.44 26.80 2.28
C ASP A 103 5.89 27.13 2.68
N TYR A 104 6.79 27.19 1.69
CA TYR A 104 7.91 28.12 1.82
C TYR A 104 7.27 29.49 1.64
N ALA A 105 6.78 30.05 2.74
CA ALA A 105 6.45 31.45 2.82
C ALA A 105 7.67 32.20 2.29
N HIS A 106 7.47 32.92 1.19
CA HIS A 106 8.33 34.01 0.80
C HIS A 106 8.64 34.81 2.06
N ILE A 107 9.88 34.73 2.54
CA ILE A 107 10.38 35.75 3.44
C ILE A 107 10.53 36.96 2.53
N ASP A 108 9.51 37.82 2.53
CA ASP A 108 9.66 39.20 2.08
C ASP A 108 10.72 39.82 2.98
N ASP A 109 11.93 39.88 2.46
CA ASP A 109 13.04 40.61 3.05
C ASP A 109 12.86 42.09 2.70
N ASP A 110 11.76 42.68 3.19
CA ASP A 110 11.57 44.11 3.12
C ASP A 110 11.13 44.68 4.46
N GLU A 111 11.97 45.60 4.93
CA GLU A 111 11.70 46.62 5.92
C GLU A 111 11.68 46.19 7.40
N ARG A 112 12.80 46.47 8.10
CA ARG A 112 12.90 47.67 8.97
C ARG A 112 14.03 47.54 10.02
N TYR A 113 15.25 47.92 9.65
CA TYR A 113 16.23 48.41 10.63
C TYR A 113 16.13 49.94 10.70
N PRO A 114 15.72 50.55 11.83
CA PRO A 114 15.95 51.96 12.02
C PRO A 114 17.46 52.18 12.17
N ARG A 115 18.05 52.92 11.22
CA ARG A 115 19.40 53.49 11.36
C ARG A 115 19.43 54.31 12.64
N GLY A 116 20.35 53.97 13.54
CA GLY A 116 20.76 54.89 14.59
C GLY A 116 21.44 56.12 13.99
N VAL A 117 21.05 57.30 14.48
CA VAL A 117 21.93 58.43 14.84
C VAL A 117 21.24 59.17 15.99
#